data_AF-A0A5M8Q2Y2-F1
#
_entry.id   AF-A0A5M8Q2Y2-F1
#
_cell.length_a   1.000
_cell.length_b   1.000
_cell.length_c   1.000
_cell.angle_alpha   90.00
_cell.angle_beta   90.00
_cell.angle_gamma   90.00
#
_symmetry.space_group_name_H-M   'P 1'
#
loop_
_entity.id
_entity.type
_entity.pdbx_description
1 polymer ?
#
loop_
_entity_poly.entity_id
_entity_poly.type
_entity_poly.pdbx_seq_one_letter_code
_entity_poly.pdbx_strand_id
1 'polypeptide(L)'
;MGLDWKPLNKPLAGREEEYEDIFLTLSGKKKANTSILGSLFGKKQKSEEELLEQFLDISIPAYETLTAPKVGFDEKANEWAKSQFDQRTDKNQPLQEFLQEMHGYHVVDLVTEHDGIPVYIAPHYEPHVFRAQFLQICEQILGEEMMEEAYTSQLAPGTVDFGKRLMKIAEDYASKYNLQYLKEQRIPPDSDEDTPESKVHILFSAAKWLLWWGQRGHGYEADF
;
A
#
# COMPACT_ATOMS: atom_id res chain seq x y z
N MET A 1 -0.92 17.24 -6.42
CA MET A 1 -0.56 15.86 -6.02
C MET A 1 -0.54 15.85 -4.50
N GLY A 2 -1.00 14.77 -3.88
CA GLY A 2 -1.11 14.69 -2.43
C GLY A 2 -0.74 13.29 -1.98
N LEU A 3 -0.36 13.12 -0.73
CA LEU A 3 0.28 11.91 -0.22
C LEU A 3 -0.65 10.69 -0.32
N ASP A 4 -0.13 9.61 -0.90
CA ASP A 4 -0.75 8.30 -0.95
C ASP A 4 0.23 7.24 -0.43
N TRP A 5 -0.29 6.20 0.23
CA TRP A 5 0.51 5.05 0.64
C TRP A 5 0.11 3.82 -0.15
N LYS A 6 1.08 3.30 -0.90
CA LYS A 6 0.94 2.06 -1.67
C LYS A 6 1.65 0.94 -0.91
N PRO A 7 1.05 -0.25 -0.75
CA PRO A 7 1.77 -1.35 -0.12
C PRO A 7 2.90 -1.78 -1.06
N LEU A 8 4.11 -1.89 -0.52
CA LEU A 8 5.24 -2.48 -1.25
C LEU A 8 4.97 -3.97 -1.43
N ASN A 9 5.54 -4.60 -2.46
CA ASN A 9 5.60 -6.06 -2.51
C ASN A 9 6.33 -6.60 -1.28
N LYS A 10 6.02 -7.80 -0.81
CA LYS A 10 6.76 -8.44 0.30
C LYS A 10 7.81 -9.42 -0.24
N PRO A 11 8.90 -9.72 0.48
CA PRO A 11 9.87 -10.71 0.03
C PRO A 11 9.29 -12.12 -0.04
N LEU A 12 9.81 -12.93 -0.96
CA LEU A 12 9.72 -14.39 -0.89
C LEU A 12 10.43 -14.90 0.38
N ALA A 13 9.89 -15.99 0.95
CA ALA A 13 10.49 -16.60 2.14
C ALA A 13 11.95 -17.01 1.90
N GLY A 14 12.85 -16.58 2.77
CA GLY A 14 14.29 -16.83 2.67
C GLY A 14 15.05 -15.86 1.75
N ARG A 15 14.40 -14.83 1.21
CA ARG A 15 15.01 -13.76 0.38
C ARG A 15 14.90 -12.38 1.03
N GLU A 16 14.59 -12.31 2.33
CA GLU A 16 14.30 -11.07 3.05
C GLU A 16 15.51 -10.11 3.07
N GLU A 17 16.72 -10.62 3.35
CA GLU A 17 17.95 -9.80 3.40
C GLU A 17 18.30 -9.24 2.02
N GLU A 18 18.13 -10.03 0.96
CA GLU A 18 18.37 -9.60 -0.42
C GLU A 18 17.36 -8.55 -0.87
N TYR A 19 16.09 -8.75 -0.53
CA TYR A 19 15.02 -7.79 -0.78
C TYR A 19 15.30 -6.45 -0.09
N GLU A 20 15.70 -6.46 1.18
CA GLU A 20 16.05 -5.24 1.92
C GLU A 20 17.28 -4.55 1.33
N ASP A 21 18.33 -5.30 0.95
CA ASP A 21 19.53 -4.75 0.32
C ASP A 21 19.22 -4.02 -0.99
N ILE A 22 18.40 -4.65 -1.84
CA ILE A 22 17.99 -4.07 -3.13
C ILE A 22 17.11 -2.84 -2.89
N PHE A 23 16.12 -2.93 -1.98
CA PHE A 23 15.24 -1.80 -1.66
C PHE A 23 16.04 -0.58 -1.17
N LEU A 24 16.95 -0.77 -0.21
CA LEU A 24 17.77 0.32 0.32
C LEU A 24 18.70 0.92 -0.74
N THR A 25 19.17 0.10 -1.68
CA THR A 25 20.00 0.56 -2.81
C THR A 25 19.17 1.38 -3.80
N LEU A 26 18.00 0.88 -4.21
CA LEU A 26 17.08 1.59 -5.11
C LEU A 26 16.55 2.89 -4.50
N SER A 27 16.31 2.90 -3.19
CA SER A 27 15.86 4.10 -2.48
C SER A 27 16.98 5.11 -2.19
N GLY A 28 18.21 4.85 -2.62
CA GLY A 28 19.38 5.70 -2.36
C GLY A 28 19.85 5.75 -0.90
N LYS A 29 19.24 4.97 0.00
CA LYS A 29 19.58 4.90 1.44
C LYS A 29 20.86 4.09 1.68
N LYS A 30 21.23 3.23 0.74
CA LYS A 30 22.49 2.47 0.73
C LYS A 30 23.24 2.75 -0.56
N LYS A 31 24.55 3.02 -0.45
CA LYS A 31 25.42 3.05 -1.63
C LYS A 31 25.61 1.63 -2.12
N ALA A 32 25.44 1.41 -3.42
CA ALA A 32 25.76 0.12 -4.04
C ALA A 32 27.15 -0.35 -3.59
N ASN A 33 27.23 -1.57 -3.07
CA ASN A 33 28.44 -2.11 -2.44
C ASN A 33 29.59 -2.12 -3.45
N THR A 34 30.44 -1.09 -3.37
CA THR A 34 31.72 -1.00 -4.08
C THR A 34 32.73 -1.79 -3.27
N SER A 35 32.69 -3.12 -3.38
CA SER A 35 33.83 -3.88 -2.88
C SER A 35 35.03 -3.54 -3.77
N ILE A 36 36.01 -2.83 -3.21
CA ILE A 36 37.29 -2.47 -3.86
C ILE A 36 38.02 -3.74 -4.36
N LEU A 37 37.76 -4.90 -3.75
CA LEU A 37 38.21 -6.21 -4.23
C LEU A 37 37.34 -6.77 -5.37
N GLY A 38 36.05 -6.45 -5.42
CA GLY A 38 35.13 -6.87 -6.48
C GLY A 38 35.43 -6.24 -7.84
N SER A 39 36.00 -5.03 -7.87
CA SER A 39 36.46 -4.40 -9.12
C SER A 39 37.69 -5.08 -9.71
N LEU A 40 38.48 -5.81 -8.91
CA LEU A 40 39.60 -6.64 -9.38
C LEU A 40 39.15 -7.97 -9.99
N PHE A 41 37.95 -8.45 -9.65
CA PHE A 41 37.38 -9.72 -10.15
C PHE A 41 36.24 -9.54 -11.17
N GLY A 42 36.05 -8.32 -11.70
CA GLY A 42 35.16 -8.10 -12.85
C GLY A 42 33.67 -8.28 -12.57
N LYS A 43 33.21 -8.24 -11.32
CA LYS A 43 31.76 -8.23 -11.04
C LYS A 43 31.17 -6.89 -11.49
N LYS A 44 30.52 -6.91 -12.65
CA LYS A 44 29.80 -5.76 -13.22
C LYS A 44 28.74 -5.31 -12.22
N GLN A 45 28.73 -4.01 -11.91
CA GLN A 45 27.70 -3.40 -11.09
C GLN A 45 26.35 -3.60 -11.78
N LYS A 46 25.34 -4.06 -11.04
CA LYS A 46 23.99 -4.18 -11.58
C LYS A 46 23.44 -2.80 -11.93
N SER A 47 22.77 -2.69 -13.07
CA SER A 47 22.01 -1.48 -13.39
C SER A 47 20.80 -1.34 -12.47
N GLU A 48 20.22 -0.14 -12.40
CA GLU A 48 18.97 0.09 -11.67
C GLU A 48 17.84 -0.80 -12.22
N GLU A 49 17.77 -0.98 -13.54
CA GLU A 49 16.81 -1.87 -14.21
C GLU A 49 16.99 -3.34 -13.80
N GLU A 50 18.24 -3.83 -13.76
CA GLU A 50 18.54 -5.20 -13.30
C GLU A 50 18.21 -5.41 -11.81
N LEU A 51 18.36 -4.37 -11.00
CA LEU A 51 17.96 -4.40 -9.59
C LEU A 51 16.43 -4.39 -9.43
N LEU A 52 15.72 -3.61 -10.24
CA LEU A 52 14.26 -3.58 -10.26
C LEU A 52 13.68 -4.93 -10.70
N GLU A 53 14.20 -5.52 -11.77
CA GLU A 53 13.78 -6.86 -12.22
C GLU A 53 14.01 -7.90 -11.12
N GLN A 54 15.22 -7.93 -10.54
CA GLN A 54 15.53 -8.82 -9.44
C GLN A 54 14.63 -8.59 -8.23
N PHE A 55 14.34 -7.32 -7.90
CA PHE A 55 13.45 -6.96 -6.81
C PHE A 55 12.04 -7.54 -7.03
N LEU A 56 11.51 -7.44 -8.25
CA LEU A 56 10.21 -7.99 -8.61
C LEU A 56 10.21 -9.54 -8.59
N ASP A 57 11.28 -10.18 -9.05
CA ASP A 57 11.40 -11.65 -9.07
C ASP A 57 11.42 -12.28 -7.67
N ILE A 58 11.96 -11.57 -6.68
CA ILE A 58 12.03 -12.05 -5.29
C ILE A 58 10.87 -11.53 -4.43
N SER A 59 9.85 -10.97 -5.07
CA SER A 59 8.75 -10.26 -4.42
C SER A 59 7.41 -10.96 -4.64
N ILE A 60 6.54 -10.83 -3.65
CA ILE A 60 5.13 -11.21 -3.70
C ILE A 60 4.30 -9.93 -3.73
N PRO A 61 3.50 -9.71 -4.79
CA PRO A 61 2.70 -8.51 -4.93
C PRO A 61 1.53 -8.42 -3.97
N ALA A 62 1.03 -7.21 -3.74
CA ALA A 62 -0.05 -6.92 -2.80
C ALA A 62 -1.33 -7.72 -3.08
N TYR A 63 -1.73 -7.85 -4.36
CA TYR A 63 -2.95 -8.56 -4.76
C TYR A 63 -2.94 -10.05 -4.42
N GLU A 64 -1.77 -10.70 -4.32
CA GLU A 64 -1.68 -12.09 -3.87
C GLU A 64 -2.00 -12.20 -2.37
N THR A 65 -1.50 -11.26 -1.56
CA THR A 65 -1.84 -11.19 -0.13
C THR A 65 -3.31 -10.85 0.10
N LEU A 66 -3.93 -10.07 -0.80
CA LEU A 66 -5.37 -9.79 -0.78
C LEU A 66 -6.22 -10.99 -1.20
N THR A 67 -5.62 -12.04 -1.76
CA THR A 67 -6.34 -13.15 -2.41
C THR A 67 -7.36 -12.64 -3.43
N ALA A 68 -6.96 -11.61 -4.18
CA ALA A 68 -7.84 -10.95 -5.14
C ALA A 68 -8.27 -11.94 -6.25
N PRO A 69 -9.57 -12.01 -6.58
CA PRO A 69 -10.08 -12.90 -7.63
C PRO A 69 -9.46 -12.60 -8.98
N LYS A 70 -9.17 -13.62 -9.78
CA LYS A 70 -8.38 -13.50 -11.00
C LYS A 70 -9.20 -13.82 -12.25
N VAL A 71 -9.20 -12.91 -13.22
CA VAL A 71 -9.88 -13.10 -14.51
C VAL A 71 -9.24 -14.28 -15.26
N GLY A 72 -10.07 -15.16 -15.81
CA GLY A 72 -9.68 -16.44 -16.41
C GLY A 72 -9.66 -17.62 -15.43
N PHE A 73 -9.74 -17.36 -14.11
CA PHE A 73 -9.63 -18.40 -13.07
C PHE A 73 -10.87 -18.43 -12.17
N ASP A 74 -11.35 -17.26 -11.73
CA ASP A 74 -12.49 -17.12 -10.82
C ASP A 74 -13.75 -16.65 -11.55
N GLU A 75 -14.88 -17.30 -11.30
CA GLU A 75 -16.16 -16.97 -11.94
C GLU A 75 -16.59 -15.51 -11.69
N LYS A 76 -16.51 -15.04 -10.44
CA LYS A 76 -16.83 -13.66 -10.08
C LYS A 76 -15.94 -12.62 -10.78
N ALA A 77 -14.66 -12.92 -11.00
CA ALA A 77 -13.75 -12.03 -11.71
C ALA A 77 -14.08 -11.98 -13.21
N ASN A 78 -14.46 -13.13 -13.80
CA ASN A 78 -14.91 -13.21 -15.18
C ASN A 78 -16.19 -12.39 -15.42
N GLU A 79 -17.14 -12.47 -14.50
CA GLU A 79 -18.38 -11.68 -14.55
C GLU A 79 -18.10 -10.19 -14.41
N TRP A 80 -17.23 -9.81 -13.47
CA TRP A 80 -16.79 -8.42 -13.33
C TRP A 80 -16.15 -7.90 -14.62
N ALA A 81 -15.24 -8.65 -15.24
CA ALA A 81 -14.58 -8.23 -16.48
C ALA A 81 -15.59 -8.03 -17.62
N LYS A 82 -16.58 -8.94 -17.76
CA LYS A 82 -17.67 -8.77 -18.73
C LYS A 82 -18.48 -7.51 -18.44
N SER A 83 -18.79 -7.22 -17.17
CA SER A 83 -19.51 -6.00 -16.79
C SER A 83 -18.71 -4.74 -17.12
N GLN A 84 -17.40 -4.73 -16.87
CA GLN A 84 -16.52 -3.62 -17.27
C GLN A 84 -16.54 -3.41 -18.78
N PHE A 85 -16.42 -4.47 -19.57
CA PHE A 85 -16.56 -4.39 -21.03
C PHE A 85 -17.90 -3.81 -21.45
N ASP A 86 -18.99 -4.21 -20.80
CA ASP A 86 -20.32 -3.74 -21.15
C ASP A 86 -20.53 -2.25 -20.88
N GLN A 87 -19.89 -1.73 -19.83
CA GLN A 87 -19.91 -0.32 -19.43
C GLN A 87 -19.00 0.57 -20.30
N ARG A 88 -18.05 -0.01 -21.04
CA ARG A 88 -17.19 0.75 -21.96
C ARG A 88 -18.01 1.41 -23.07
N THR A 89 -17.78 2.70 -23.27
CA THR A 89 -18.34 3.46 -24.40
C THR A 89 -17.58 3.19 -25.71
N ASP A 90 -16.34 2.72 -25.62
CA ASP A 90 -15.41 2.47 -26.70
C ASP A 90 -15.23 0.95 -26.96
N LYS A 91 -16.27 0.30 -27.51
CA LYS A 91 -16.22 -1.13 -27.85
C LYS A 91 -15.50 -1.36 -29.20
N ASN A 92 -14.23 -0.96 -29.24
CA ASN A 92 -13.39 -1.06 -30.44
C ASN A 92 -12.85 -2.48 -30.68
N GLN A 93 -13.04 -3.39 -29.72
CA GLN A 93 -12.64 -4.79 -29.82
C GLN A 93 -13.78 -5.73 -29.37
N PRO A 94 -13.83 -6.97 -29.88
CA PRO A 94 -14.76 -7.99 -29.39
C PRO A 94 -14.52 -8.36 -27.92
N LEU A 95 -15.57 -8.81 -27.23
CA LEU A 95 -15.49 -9.25 -25.83
C LEU A 95 -14.42 -10.32 -25.60
N GLN A 96 -14.26 -11.27 -26.52
CA GLN A 96 -13.28 -12.35 -26.36
C GLN A 96 -11.83 -11.83 -26.37
N GLU A 97 -11.51 -10.86 -27.22
CA GLU A 97 -10.19 -10.22 -27.25
C GLU A 97 -9.94 -9.45 -25.96
N PHE A 98 -10.94 -8.69 -25.48
CA PHE A 98 -10.87 -8.01 -24.18
C PHE A 98 -10.64 -8.97 -23.01
N LEU A 99 -11.37 -10.09 -22.94
CA LEU A 99 -11.20 -11.06 -21.86
C LEU A 99 -9.84 -11.77 -21.93
N GLN A 100 -9.29 -11.94 -23.14
CA GLN A 100 -7.95 -12.48 -23.33
C GLN A 100 -6.87 -11.51 -22.83
N GLU A 101 -7.03 -10.20 -23.08
CA GLU A 101 -6.15 -9.16 -22.55
C GLU A 101 -6.20 -9.07 -21.01
N MET A 102 -7.40 -9.24 -20.44
CA MET A 102 -7.62 -9.25 -19.01
C MET A 102 -7.22 -10.57 -18.35
N HIS A 103 -6.85 -11.61 -19.10
CA HIS A 103 -6.56 -12.92 -18.54
C HIS A 103 -5.40 -12.84 -17.53
N GLY A 104 -5.66 -13.24 -16.29
CA GLY A 104 -4.72 -13.17 -15.19
C GLY A 104 -4.73 -11.86 -14.41
N TYR A 105 -5.57 -10.90 -14.77
CA TYR A 105 -5.78 -9.67 -14.00
C TYR A 105 -6.43 -9.98 -12.65
N HIS A 106 -5.89 -9.39 -11.58
CA HIS A 106 -6.42 -9.53 -10.22
C HIS A 106 -7.41 -8.40 -9.92
N VAL A 107 -8.65 -8.76 -9.61
CA VAL A 107 -9.76 -7.82 -9.40
C VAL A 107 -9.86 -7.46 -7.92
N VAL A 108 -9.15 -6.40 -7.52
CA VAL A 108 -9.12 -5.95 -6.12
C VAL A 108 -10.49 -5.47 -5.64
N ASP A 109 -11.34 -4.95 -6.53
CA ASP A 109 -12.72 -4.53 -6.22
C ASP A 109 -13.60 -5.66 -5.65
N LEU A 110 -13.23 -6.92 -5.88
CA LEU A 110 -13.97 -8.10 -5.40
C LEU A 110 -13.38 -8.71 -4.12
N VAL A 111 -12.38 -8.07 -3.53
CA VAL A 111 -11.80 -8.46 -2.24
C VAL A 111 -12.77 -8.11 -1.12
N THR A 112 -12.94 -9.03 -0.17
CA THR A 112 -13.78 -8.79 1.01
C THR A 112 -13.23 -7.63 1.84
N GLU A 113 -14.10 -6.82 2.42
CA GLU A 113 -13.69 -5.68 3.22
C GLU A 113 -12.82 -6.09 4.43
N HIS A 114 -11.70 -5.40 4.60
CA HIS A 114 -10.81 -5.48 5.76
C HIS A 114 -9.91 -4.23 5.80
N ASP A 115 -9.06 -4.11 6.81
CA ASP A 115 -8.20 -2.93 7.03
C ASP A 115 -7.16 -2.66 5.93
N GLY A 116 -6.89 -3.66 5.08
CA GLY A 116 -6.00 -3.54 3.91
C GLY A 116 -6.69 -2.93 2.69
N ILE A 117 -8.03 -2.84 2.71
CA ILE A 117 -8.87 -2.13 1.75
C ILE A 117 -9.43 -0.90 2.47
N PRO A 118 -8.76 0.25 2.39
CA PRO A 118 -9.13 1.43 3.17
C PRO A 118 -10.41 2.07 2.64
N VAL A 119 -10.98 2.98 3.43
CA VAL A 119 -12.12 3.80 3.00
C VAL A 119 -11.69 5.16 2.44
N TYR A 120 -10.52 5.63 2.87
CA TYR A 120 -9.87 6.83 2.34
C TYR A 120 -9.02 6.42 1.13
N ILE A 121 -9.61 6.52 -0.07
CA ILE A 121 -8.97 6.16 -1.34
C ILE A 121 -9.09 7.35 -2.30
N ALA A 122 -8.07 7.57 -3.14
CA ALA A 122 -8.15 8.51 -4.25
C ALA A 122 -8.77 7.83 -5.49
N PRO A 123 -9.69 8.49 -6.24
CA PRO A 123 -10.45 7.86 -7.33
C PRO A 123 -9.64 7.22 -8.47
N HIS A 124 -8.36 7.55 -8.60
CA HIS A 124 -7.49 7.09 -9.70
C HIS A 124 -6.52 5.99 -9.27
N TYR A 125 -6.51 5.61 -7.99
CA TYR A 125 -5.63 4.56 -7.47
C TYR A 125 -6.39 3.25 -7.27
N GLU A 126 -5.61 2.17 -7.22
CA GLU A 126 -6.11 0.84 -6.88
C GLU A 126 -6.80 0.84 -5.49
N PRO A 127 -7.84 0.03 -5.27
CA PRO A 127 -8.65 0.08 -4.04
C PRO A 127 -7.91 -0.22 -2.74
N HIS A 128 -6.68 -0.73 -2.81
CA HIS A 128 -5.85 -1.06 -1.65
C HIS A 128 -4.86 0.05 -1.26
N VAL A 129 -4.83 1.17 -2.00
CA VAL A 129 -3.99 2.34 -1.73
C VAL A 129 -4.68 3.26 -0.73
N PHE A 130 -3.95 3.66 0.31
CA PHE A 130 -4.48 4.57 1.34
C PHE A 130 -4.21 6.04 0.97
N ARG A 131 -5.24 6.88 1.01
CA ARG A 131 -5.13 8.33 0.80
C ARG A 131 -4.58 9.02 2.05
N ALA A 132 -3.26 8.98 2.23
CA ALA A 132 -2.57 9.54 3.39
C ALA A 132 -2.58 11.08 3.45
N GLN A 133 -3.00 11.76 2.39
CA GLN A 133 -3.22 13.21 2.36
C GLN A 133 -4.15 13.70 3.49
N PHE A 134 -5.10 12.87 3.94
CA PHE A 134 -5.98 13.18 5.06
C PHE A 134 -5.24 13.28 6.41
N LEU A 135 -3.97 12.88 6.52
CA LEU A 135 -3.18 13.12 7.71
C LEU A 135 -2.83 14.60 7.90
N GLN A 136 -2.87 15.43 6.85
CA GLN A 136 -2.60 16.86 6.97
C GLN A 136 -3.59 17.57 7.91
N ILE A 137 -4.87 17.18 7.91
CA ILE A 137 -5.84 17.72 8.87
C ILE A 137 -5.59 17.23 10.30
N CYS A 138 -4.74 16.21 10.48
CA CYS A 138 -4.30 15.67 11.76
C CYS A 138 -2.91 16.18 12.19
N GLU A 139 -2.29 17.10 11.45
CA GLU A 139 -0.90 17.56 11.70
C GLU A 139 -0.68 18.04 13.15
N GLN A 140 -1.62 18.80 13.71
CA GLN A 140 -1.53 19.29 15.09
C GLN A 140 -1.58 18.18 16.15
N ILE A 141 -2.10 16.99 15.79
CA ILE A 141 -2.17 15.82 16.67
C ILE A 141 -0.89 14.98 16.53
N LEU A 142 -0.41 14.84 15.29
CA LEU A 142 0.73 13.99 14.94
C LEU A 142 2.08 14.63 15.30
N GLY A 143 2.18 15.95 15.14
CA GLY A 143 3.44 16.67 15.24
C GLY A 143 4.34 16.46 14.03
N GLU A 144 5.37 17.30 13.94
CA GLU A 144 6.28 17.37 12.79
C GLU A 144 6.97 16.03 12.49
N GLU A 145 7.52 15.36 13.51
CA GLU A 145 8.24 14.09 13.34
C GLU A 145 7.40 12.98 12.71
N MET A 146 6.18 12.76 13.21
CA MET A 146 5.25 11.76 12.65
C MET A 146 4.80 12.14 11.24
N MET A 147 4.62 13.43 10.98
CA MET A 147 4.26 13.93 9.66
C MET A 147 5.39 13.73 8.66
N GLU A 148 6.63 14.08 9.00
CA GLU A 148 7.78 13.83 8.12
C GLU A 148 7.94 12.34 7.80
N GLU A 149 7.79 11.48 8.81
CA GLU A 149 7.87 10.04 8.61
C GLU A 149 6.77 9.50 7.67
N ALA A 150 5.57 10.09 7.69
CA ALA A 150 4.48 9.75 6.77
C ALA A 150 4.87 9.95 5.28
N TYR A 151 5.79 10.88 4.99
CA TYR A 151 6.35 11.14 3.66
C TYR A 151 7.56 10.26 3.31
N THR A 152 7.86 9.24 4.11
CA THR A 152 8.97 8.32 3.86
C THR A 152 8.48 6.89 3.63
N SER A 153 9.03 6.22 2.61
CA SER A 153 8.77 4.80 2.37
C SER A 153 9.47 3.92 3.41
N GLN A 154 8.75 2.92 3.91
CA GLN A 154 9.18 2.03 4.99
C GLN A 154 9.07 0.56 4.58
N LEU A 155 10.02 -0.25 5.03
CA LEU A 155 9.91 -1.71 4.99
C LEU A 155 8.94 -2.20 6.07
N ALA A 156 8.48 -3.45 5.95
CA ALA A 156 7.45 -3.99 6.83
C ALA A 156 7.67 -3.78 8.33
N PRO A 157 8.89 -3.97 8.91
CA PRO A 157 9.11 -3.69 10.33
C PRO A 157 8.87 -2.21 10.69
N GLY A 158 9.33 -1.29 9.85
CA GLY A 158 9.11 0.15 10.01
C GLY A 158 7.63 0.52 9.86
N THR A 159 6.94 -0.07 8.89
CA THR A 159 5.49 0.07 8.73
C THR A 159 4.71 -0.36 9.97
N VAL A 160 5.09 -1.50 10.58
CA VAL A 160 4.45 -1.98 11.81
C VAL A 160 4.73 -1.04 12.99
N ASP A 161 5.97 -0.57 13.14
CA ASP A 161 6.34 0.36 14.20
C ASP A 161 5.56 1.67 14.08
N PHE A 162 5.59 2.27 12.89
CA PHE A 162 4.86 3.50 12.58
C PHE A 162 3.36 3.34 12.80
N GLY A 163 2.77 2.23 12.32
CA GLY A 163 1.36 1.90 12.55
C GLY A 163 0.99 1.76 14.03
N LYS A 164 1.87 1.19 14.87
CA LYS A 164 1.65 1.08 16.33
C LYS A 164 1.69 2.44 17.02
N ARG A 165 2.66 3.29 16.66
CA ARG A 165 2.73 4.66 17.20
C ARG A 165 1.52 5.48 16.79
N LEU A 166 1.12 5.40 15.52
CA LEU A 166 -0.08 6.07 15.01
C LEU A 166 -1.36 5.57 15.69
N MET A 167 -1.50 4.25 15.89
CA MET A 167 -2.60 3.66 16.66
C MET A 167 -2.66 4.23 18.08
N LYS A 168 -1.51 4.31 18.77
CA LYS A 168 -1.46 4.86 20.12
C LYS A 168 -1.89 6.33 20.17
N ILE A 169 -1.43 7.15 19.23
CA ILE A 169 -1.84 8.55 19.11
C ILE A 169 -3.36 8.64 18.87
N ALA A 170 -3.90 7.79 18.00
CA ALA A 170 -5.34 7.72 17.74
C ALA A 170 -6.13 7.36 19.01
N GLU A 171 -5.68 6.36 19.78
CA GLU A 171 -6.31 5.94 21.04
C GLU A 171 -6.28 7.05 22.10
N ASP A 172 -5.13 7.70 22.29
CA ASP A 172 -4.96 8.79 23.26
C ASP A 172 -5.86 9.99 22.88
N TYR A 173 -5.90 10.37 21.60
CA TYR A 173 -6.75 11.45 21.10
C TYR A 173 -8.24 11.09 21.19
N ALA A 174 -8.64 9.87 20.80
CA ALA A 174 -10.01 9.39 20.93
C ALA A 174 -10.49 9.40 22.38
N SER A 175 -9.63 8.99 23.32
CA SER A 175 -9.97 8.99 24.75
C SER A 175 -10.22 10.38 25.31
N LYS A 176 -9.53 11.41 24.81
CA LYS A 176 -9.74 12.80 25.23
C LYS A 176 -11.13 13.32 24.89
N TYR A 177 -11.73 12.82 23.81
CA TYR A 177 -13.03 13.27 23.30
C TYR A 177 -14.16 12.24 23.50
N ASN A 178 -13.89 11.10 24.14
CA ASN A 178 -14.82 9.98 24.30
C ASN A 178 -15.28 9.35 22.96
N LEU A 179 -14.36 9.25 22.01
CA LEU A 179 -14.60 8.80 20.63
C LEU A 179 -14.02 7.41 20.32
N GLN A 180 -13.73 6.59 21.34
CA GLN A 180 -13.09 5.28 21.17
C GLN A 180 -13.92 4.31 20.32
N TYR A 181 -15.25 4.51 20.25
CA TYR A 181 -16.13 3.70 19.40
C TYR A 181 -15.77 3.79 17.92
N LEU A 182 -15.14 4.89 17.48
CA LEU A 182 -14.71 5.08 16.10
C LEU A 182 -13.61 4.09 15.68
N LYS A 183 -12.92 3.46 16.64
CA LYS A 183 -11.94 2.42 16.34
C LYS A 183 -12.55 1.28 15.54
N GLU A 184 -13.78 0.86 15.86
CA GLU A 184 -14.46 -0.25 15.18
C GLU A 184 -15.37 0.22 14.04
N GLN A 185 -15.52 1.53 13.85
CA GLN A 185 -16.29 2.10 12.77
C GLN A 185 -15.47 2.08 11.48
N ARG A 186 -16.07 1.58 10.40
CA ARG A 186 -15.45 1.57 9.06
C ARG A 186 -15.82 2.79 8.22
N ILE A 187 -17.10 3.14 8.25
CA ILE A 187 -17.63 4.25 7.44
C ILE A 187 -17.25 5.57 8.11
N PRO A 188 -16.66 6.54 7.39
CA PRO A 188 -16.36 7.85 7.95
C PRO A 188 -17.59 8.48 8.64
N PRO A 189 -17.41 9.20 9.76
CA PRO A 189 -18.50 9.87 10.44
C PRO A 189 -19.12 10.94 9.53
N ASP A 190 -20.43 11.17 9.69
CA ASP A 190 -21.17 12.24 9.01
C ASP A 190 -20.91 13.57 9.74
N SER A 191 -19.67 14.04 9.66
CA SER A 191 -19.17 15.23 10.32
C SER A 191 -18.13 15.92 9.44
N ASP A 192 -17.95 17.24 9.62
CA ASP A 192 -16.93 17.98 8.88
C ASP A 192 -15.53 17.38 9.11
N GLU A 193 -14.66 17.46 8.09
CA GLU A 193 -13.34 16.81 8.10
C GLU A 193 -12.43 17.33 9.24
N ASP A 194 -12.62 18.57 9.70
CA ASP A 194 -11.80 19.18 10.76
C ASP A 194 -12.27 18.85 12.19
N THR A 195 -13.36 18.08 12.33
CA THR A 195 -13.89 17.67 13.65
C THR A 195 -13.00 16.62 14.34
N PRO A 196 -13.03 16.54 15.68
CA PRO A 196 -12.38 15.45 16.41
C PRO A 196 -12.80 14.06 15.92
N GLU A 197 -14.06 13.87 15.58
CA GLU A 197 -14.65 12.64 15.05
C GLU A 197 -13.95 12.22 13.75
N SER A 198 -13.92 13.09 12.75
CA SER A 198 -13.26 12.82 11.47
C SER A 198 -11.77 12.53 11.65
N LYS A 199 -11.06 13.32 12.48
CA LYS A 199 -9.62 13.12 12.76
C LYS A 199 -9.34 11.78 13.43
N VAL A 200 -10.11 11.41 14.46
CA VAL A 200 -9.98 10.11 15.13
C VAL A 200 -10.17 8.96 14.13
N HIS A 201 -11.21 9.05 13.29
CA HIS A 201 -11.50 8.00 12.31
C HIS A 201 -10.39 7.86 11.26
N ILE A 202 -9.84 8.98 10.76
CA ILE A 202 -8.69 8.99 9.84
C ILE A 202 -7.48 8.32 10.49
N LEU A 203 -7.13 8.71 11.71
CA LEU A 203 -5.97 8.17 12.42
C LEU A 203 -6.11 6.66 12.67
N PHE A 204 -7.28 6.18 13.09
CA PHE A 204 -7.53 4.75 13.22
C PHE A 204 -7.45 4.03 11.88
N SER A 205 -8.05 4.58 10.83
CA SER A 205 -8.03 3.97 9.50
C SER A 205 -6.60 3.84 8.95
N ALA A 206 -5.79 4.90 9.08
CA ALA A 206 -4.39 4.91 8.68
C ALA A 206 -3.56 3.88 9.47
N ALA A 207 -3.71 3.87 10.80
CA ALA A 207 -3.00 2.94 11.66
C ALA A 207 -3.36 1.48 11.36
N LYS A 208 -4.66 1.19 11.18
CA LYS A 208 -5.16 -0.13 10.82
C LYS A 208 -4.61 -0.60 9.48
N TRP A 209 -4.59 0.27 8.48
CA TRP A 209 -4.03 -0.05 7.16
C TRP A 209 -2.54 -0.40 7.24
N LEU A 210 -1.75 0.44 7.91
CA LEU A 210 -0.31 0.20 8.13
C LEU A 210 -0.07 -1.13 8.86
N LEU A 211 -0.80 -1.38 9.95
CA LEU A 211 -0.67 -2.61 10.73
C LEU A 211 -1.08 -3.84 9.92
N TRP A 212 -2.16 -3.75 9.13
CA TRP A 212 -2.65 -4.87 8.33
C TRP A 212 -1.62 -5.32 7.31
N TRP A 213 -1.03 -4.37 6.57
CA TRP A 213 0.00 -4.64 5.56
C TRP A 213 1.35 -5.02 6.19
N GLY A 214 1.81 -4.23 7.17
CA GLY A 214 3.07 -4.45 7.88
C GLY A 214 3.16 -5.84 8.51
N GLN A 215 2.11 -6.27 9.20
CA GLN A 215 2.06 -7.60 9.84
C GLN A 215 2.05 -8.75 8.82
N ARG A 216 1.71 -8.47 7.56
CA ARG A 216 1.73 -9.43 6.44
C ARG A 216 3.03 -9.38 5.64
N GLY A 217 4.02 -8.63 6.12
CA GLY A 217 5.35 -8.54 5.50
C GLY A 217 5.45 -7.45 4.43
N HIS A 218 4.43 -6.61 4.24
CA HIS A 218 4.46 -5.53 3.27
C HIS A 218 4.93 -4.23 3.93
N GLY A 219 5.89 -3.56 3.28
CA GLY A 219 6.17 -2.16 3.56
C GLY A 219 5.12 -1.23 2.95
N TYR A 220 5.38 0.08 2.97
CA TYR A 220 4.64 1.03 2.14
C TYR A 220 5.58 1.99 1.41
N GLU A 221 5.16 2.41 0.23
CA GLU A 221 5.72 3.52 -0.54
C GLU A 221 4.92 4.78 -0.26
N ALA A 222 5.62 5.86 0.10
CA ALA A 222 5.04 7.20 0.14
C ALA A 222 5.13 7.84 -1.24
N ASP A 223 3.97 8.11 -1.87
CA ASP A 223 3.85 8.71 -3.20
C ASP A 223 3.20 10.10 -3.09
N PHE A 224 3.88 11.16 -3.56
CA PHE A 224 3.44 12.56 -3.36
C PHE A 224 3.98 13.55 -4.41
#